data_AF-A0A831LW78-F1
#
_entry.id   AF-A0A831LW78-F1
#
_cell.length_a   1.000
_cell.length_b   1.000
_cell.length_c   1.000
_cell.angle_alpha   90.00
_cell.angle_beta   90.00
_cell.angle_gamma   90.00
#
_symmetry.space_group_name_H-M   'P 1'
#
loop_
_entity.id
_entity.type
_entity.pdbx_description
1 polymer ?
#
loop_
_entity_poly.entity_id
_entity_poly.type
_entity_poly.pdbx_seq_one_letter_code
_entity_poly.pdbx_strand_id
1 'polypeptide(L)'
;MYRKLFIFLGIILVSLGSSAQVFEYTLSDDSLVNYHASQRKVYHATRTELKPRIDGHLDDDCWQQVGTWEGGFVQQQPNQARPPSQETEIKILYDDTYLYIALICHDNEPEKIRSILGRRDENLGDMAGVALDTYFDKQTAFEFNVTAAGQKVDLMHLGEYGWDFNWDAVWDGKASVGDSAWYAEMRVPFSQLRYANKKEHVWGMHIWRWIDRLKEEDQWKLIPVDAPAMVYIFGELHGIKDIPYKRNFELLPYAKTKYVSEAVKNPTAGFGLDGKIGVTSDFTLDYTINPDFGQVEADPSILNLTSYEVFYDEKRPFFLEGNSILEYGAGSDLLFYSRRIGTAPGYFPEYGEAETLDMPDQTSIINALKLTGKNHGGLSLGIINSMTARENAVISSNGQERKEAVEPFTNYFIGRVKQDFNDGKTVLGGMVTSTIRNIKDEHLEFLTDNSLVGGIDFQHNWLNRKYFVDFKSFYSKVDGSEESISALQRNSRHYFQRPDASHLTFDETLTSLQGWGGELRGGKRSGKFRAIGSLDWRSPGVELNDVGYLRQADYINQRLTMIYRVNKPKGILQSYYFDVDQRHRRSYGGEKLGDKVQGHARFQFKN
;
A
#
# COMPACT_ATOMS: atom_id res chain seq x y z
N MET A 1 -30.94 -32.29 33.81
CA MET A 1 -30.78 -30.84 34.06
C MET A 1 -30.52 -30.19 32.71
N TYR A 2 -31.59 -29.97 31.96
CA TYR A 2 -31.59 -29.47 30.58
C TYR A 2 -32.08 -28.02 30.56
N ARG A 3 -31.61 -27.26 29.57
CA ARG A 3 -32.01 -25.90 29.15
C ARG A 3 -31.39 -24.75 29.95
N LYS A 4 -30.55 -23.97 29.26
CA LYS A 4 -30.83 -22.58 28.82
C LYS A 4 -29.51 -21.87 28.49
N LEU A 5 -29.19 -21.73 27.20
CA LEU A 5 -28.51 -20.54 26.68
C LEU A 5 -28.72 -20.49 25.16
N PHE A 6 -29.75 -19.76 24.74
CA PHE A 6 -30.00 -19.38 23.36
C PHE A 6 -30.74 -18.03 23.40
N ILE A 7 -30.55 -17.23 22.35
CA ILE A 7 -31.18 -15.93 22.02
C ILE A 7 -30.51 -14.74 22.77
N PHE A 8 -29.89 -13.74 22.14
CA PHE A 8 -30.42 -12.83 21.11
C PHE A 8 -29.30 -12.25 20.19
N LEU A 9 -29.40 -12.49 18.88
CA LEU A 9 -28.78 -11.66 17.84
C LEU A 9 -29.92 -10.88 17.17
N GLY A 10 -30.10 -9.62 17.57
CA GLY A 10 -31.08 -8.73 16.96
C GLY A 10 -30.52 -8.11 15.69
N ILE A 11 -30.93 -8.62 14.52
CA ILE A 11 -30.70 -7.98 13.24
C ILE A 11 -31.70 -6.83 13.11
N ILE A 12 -31.23 -5.59 13.26
CA ILE A 12 -32.00 -4.41 12.87
C ILE A 12 -31.84 -4.25 11.36
N LEU A 13 -32.83 -4.73 10.61
CA LEU A 13 -33.04 -4.39 9.20
C LEU A 13 -33.71 -3.02 9.15
N VAL A 14 -32.93 -1.96 8.97
CA VAL A 14 -33.48 -0.66 8.56
C VAL A 14 -33.71 -0.71 7.06
N SER A 15 -34.97 -0.74 6.65
CA SER A 15 -35.39 -0.48 5.28
C SER A 15 -35.15 1.01 4.95
N LEU A 16 -34.02 1.31 4.29
CA LEU A 16 -33.80 2.62 3.67
C LEU A 16 -34.35 2.59 2.24
N GLY A 17 -35.47 3.29 2.03
CA GLY A 17 -35.99 3.55 0.69
C GLY A 17 -34.97 4.33 -0.14
N SER A 18 -34.84 3.98 -1.41
CA SER A 18 -33.98 4.66 -2.38
C SER A 18 -34.59 5.99 -2.81
N SER A 19 -34.41 7.05 -2.02
CA SER A 19 -34.29 8.39 -2.62
C SER A 19 -32.80 8.62 -2.88
N ALA A 20 -32.43 9.10 -4.06
CA ALA A 20 -31.07 9.53 -4.34
C ALA A 20 -30.70 10.62 -3.33
N GLN A 21 -29.98 10.23 -2.28
CA GLN A 21 -29.59 11.13 -1.21
C GLN A 21 -28.58 12.10 -1.81
N VAL A 22 -28.94 13.40 -1.87
CA VAL A 22 -28.00 14.44 -2.24
C VAL A 22 -26.82 14.34 -1.27
N PHE A 23 -25.60 14.17 -1.79
CA PHE A 23 -24.41 14.13 -0.95
C PHE A 23 -24.23 15.50 -0.29
N GLU A 24 -24.46 15.57 1.01
CA GLU A 24 -24.30 16.78 1.80
C GLU A 24 -23.09 16.62 2.74
N TYR A 25 -22.02 17.35 2.44
CA TYR A 25 -20.84 17.43 3.27
C TYR A 25 -21.06 18.48 4.37
N THR A 26 -21.11 18.02 5.61
CA THR A 26 -21.39 18.85 6.80
C THR A 26 -20.34 18.68 7.89
N LEU A 27 -19.14 18.24 7.50
CA LEU A 27 -18.09 17.87 8.45
C LEU A 27 -17.15 19.03 8.79
N SER A 28 -17.08 20.05 7.92
CA SER A 28 -16.32 21.27 8.19
C SER A 28 -17.12 22.24 9.06
N ASP A 29 -16.41 23.08 9.81
CA ASP A 29 -17.00 24.19 10.54
C ASP A 29 -17.20 25.45 9.67
N ASP A 30 -16.67 25.45 8.45
CA ASP A 30 -16.84 26.53 7.50
C ASP A 30 -17.96 26.20 6.51
N SER A 31 -19.02 27.03 6.51
CA SER A 31 -20.18 26.83 5.66
C SER A 31 -19.84 26.94 4.16
N LEU A 32 -18.84 27.73 3.79
CA LEU A 32 -18.40 27.86 2.40
C LEU A 32 -17.67 26.60 1.95
N VAL A 33 -16.84 26.01 2.82
CA VAL A 33 -16.20 24.72 2.58
C VAL A 33 -17.24 23.62 2.43
N ASN A 34 -18.22 23.56 3.33
CA ASN A 34 -19.33 22.61 3.23
C ASN A 34 -20.11 22.75 1.92
N TYR A 35 -20.40 23.99 1.49
CA TYR A 35 -21.07 24.27 0.23
C TYR A 35 -20.28 23.72 -0.96
N HIS A 36 -19.01 24.10 -1.12
CA HIS A 36 -18.19 23.65 -2.25
C HIS A 36 -17.91 22.14 -2.24
N ALA A 37 -17.70 21.53 -1.07
CA ALA A 37 -17.50 20.09 -0.95
C ALA A 37 -18.79 19.28 -1.25
N SER A 38 -19.97 19.86 -1.00
CA SER A 38 -21.26 19.24 -1.31
C SER A 38 -21.66 19.38 -2.78
N GLN A 39 -21.02 20.27 -3.54
CA GLN A 39 -21.34 20.44 -4.95
C GLN A 39 -21.04 19.16 -5.74
N ARG A 40 -22.07 18.62 -6.39
CA ARG A 40 -21.89 17.56 -7.37
C ARG A 40 -21.30 18.16 -8.65
N LYS A 41 -20.01 17.94 -8.87
CA LYS A 41 -19.32 18.27 -10.12
C LYS A 41 -19.24 17.06 -11.04
N VAL A 42 -19.63 17.25 -12.29
CA VAL A 42 -19.68 16.22 -13.33
C VAL A 42 -18.98 16.76 -14.57
N TYR A 43 -17.96 16.03 -15.04
CA TYR A 43 -17.26 16.30 -16.29
C TYR A 43 -17.68 15.25 -17.33
N HIS A 44 -17.86 15.65 -18.59
CA HIS A 44 -18.17 14.73 -19.69
C HIS A 44 -17.00 14.62 -20.66
N ALA A 45 -16.29 13.48 -20.64
CA ALA A 45 -15.27 13.17 -21.63
C ALA A 45 -15.88 13.01 -23.03
N THR A 46 -15.17 13.48 -24.05
CA THR A 46 -15.63 13.43 -25.44
C THR A 46 -14.79 12.44 -26.25
N ARG A 47 -15.45 11.55 -27.01
CA ARG A 47 -14.75 10.63 -27.92
C ARG A 47 -14.16 11.41 -29.10
N THR A 48 -12.94 11.07 -29.51
CA THR A 48 -12.24 11.72 -30.63
C THR A 48 -11.65 10.68 -31.58
N GLU A 49 -11.64 11.00 -32.88
CA GLU A 49 -10.88 10.29 -33.91
C GLU A 49 -9.57 11.03 -34.26
N LEU A 50 -9.46 12.30 -33.85
CA LEU A 50 -8.25 13.12 -33.98
C LEU A 50 -7.35 12.85 -32.77
N LYS A 51 -6.17 12.28 -33.01
CA LYS A 51 -5.23 11.90 -31.96
C LYS A 51 -4.20 13.01 -31.73
N PRO A 52 -3.99 13.47 -30.49
CA PRO A 52 -2.95 14.45 -30.19
C PRO A 52 -1.56 13.85 -30.27
N ARG A 53 -0.57 14.70 -30.57
CA ARG A 53 0.85 14.40 -30.39
C ARG A 53 1.26 14.87 -29.01
N ILE A 54 1.59 13.93 -28.13
CA ILE A 54 1.99 14.23 -26.75
C ILE A 54 3.37 14.89 -26.71
N ASP A 55 3.39 16.21 -26.79
CA ASP A 55 4.60 17.04 -26.77
C ASP A 55 4.51 18.20 -25.76
N GLY A 56 3.35 18.39 -25.13
CA GLY A 56 3.12 19.43 -24.14
C GLY A 56 2.69 20.76 -24.76
N HIS A 57 2.44 20.81 -26.06
CA HIS A 57 1.82 21.94 -26.75
C HIS A 57 0.38 21.59 -27.14
N LEU A 58 -0.56 22.50 -26.91
CA LEU A 58 -1.99 22.25 -27.13
C LEU A 58 -2.49 22.83 -28.46
N ASP A 59 -1.67 22.76 -29.50
CA ASP A 59 -1.94 23.31 -30.83
C ASP A 59 -2.57 22.31 -31.81
N ASP A 60 -2.66 21.02 -31.45
CA ASP A 60 -3.35 19.99 -32.23
C ASP A 60 -4.86 20.27 -32.42
N ASP A 61 -5.38 19.88 -33.58
CA ASP A 61 -6.80 20.08 -33.96
C ASP A 61 -7.79 19.51 -32.93
N CYS A 62 -7.46 18.39 -32.29
CA CYS A 62 -8.35 17.77 -31.30
C CYS A 62 -8.60 18.68 -30.09
N TRP A 63 -7.59 19.42 -29.64
CA TRP A 63 -7.68 20.34 -28.50
C TRP A 63 -8.45 21.61 -28.83
N GLN A 64 -8.53 21.99 -30.11
CA GLN A 64 -9.26 23.17 -30.56
C GLN A 64 -10.70 22.86 -30.97
N GLN A 65 -10.94 21.70 -31.61
CA GLN A 65 -12.20 21.40 -32.29
C GLN A 65 -13.10 20.41 -31.53
N VAL A 66 -12.56 19.64 -30.58
CA VAL A 66 -13.29 18.56 -29.90
C VAL A 66 -13.42 18.84 -28.40
N GLY A 67 -14.61 18.53 -27.86
CA GLY A 67 -14.92 18.68 -26.44
C GLY A 67 -14.89 20.15 -25.96
N THR A 68 -15.03 20.34 -24.64
CA THR A 68 -15.05 21.66 -24.01
C THR A 68 -13.97 21.75 -22.94
N TRP A 69 -13.31 22.90 -22.88
CA TRP A 69 -12.48 23.26 -21.73
C TRP A 69 -13.39 23.55 -20.53
N GLU A 70 -13.03 23.02 -19.36
CA GLU A 70 -13.75 23.28 -18.11
C GLU A 70 -12.78 23.84 -17.07
N GLY A 71 -13.22 24.83 -16.29
CA GLY A 71 -12.43 25.45 -15.23
C GLY A 71 -13.17 25.47 -13.89
N GLY A 72 -13.11 26.60 -13.19
CA GLY A 72 -13.82 26.79 -11.92
C GLY A 72 -13.22 25.99 -10.77
N PHE A 73 -11.90 25.88 -10.75
CA PHE A 73 -11.14 25.35 -9.63
C PHE A 73 -11.35 26.22 -8.39
N VAL A 74 -11.15 25.61 -7.23
CA VAL A 74 -11.24 26.29 -5.93
C VAL A 74 -10.06 25.90 -5.08
N GLN A 75 -9.58 26.87 -4.31
CA GLN A 75 -8.42 26.70 -3.46
C GLN A 75 -8.73 25.72 -2.32
N GLN A 76 -7.84 24.74 -2.11
CA GLN A 76 -7.81 23.88 -0.92
C GLN A 76 -6.88 24.46 0.13
N GLN A 77 -5.68 24.89 -0.24
CA GLN A 77 -4.74 25.58 0.65
C GLN A 77 -4.05 26.73 -0.06
N PRO A 78 -3.59 27.77 0.65
CA PRO A 78 -3.76 28.01 2.09
C PRO A 78 -5.16 28.43 2.55
N ASN A 79 -6.06 28.87 1.65
CA ASN A 79 -7.39 29.36 2.02
C ASN A 79 -8.50 28.54 1.36
N GLN A 80 -9.02 27.53 2.08
CA GLN A 80 -10.09 26.66 1.57
C GLN A 80 -11.29 27.43 1.02
N ALA A 81 -11.82 26.93 -0.10
CA ALA A 81 -13.04 27.39 -0.77
C ALA A 81 -12.97 28.85 -1.27
N ARG A 82 -11.76 29.39 -1.46
CA ARG A 82 -11.55 30.67 -2.13
C ARG A 82 -11.29 30.48 -3.63
N PRO A 83 -11.50 31.53 -4.44
CA PRO A 83 -11.02 31.51 -5.82
C PRO A 83 -9.51 31.27 -5.86
N PRO A 84 -9.01 30.49 -6.84
CA PRO A 84 -7.59 30.25 -7.01
C PRO A 84 -6.88 31.56 -7.37
N SER A 85 -5.61 31.68 -6.99
CA SER A 85 -4.76 32.81 -7.40
C SER A 85 -4.42 32.77 -8.89
N GLN A 86 -4.40 31.57 -9.47
CA GLN A 86 -4.12 31.33 -10.89
C GLN A 86 -5.14 30.36 -11.47
N GLU A 87 -5.77 30.71 -12.59
CA GLU A 87 -6.82 29.87 -13.18
C GLU A 87 -6.23 28.58 -13.79
N THR A 88 -7.06 27.53 -13.80
CA THR A 88 -6.71 26.24 -14.39
C THR A 88 -7.89 25.72 -15.18
N GLU A 89 -7.63 25.21 -16.37
CA GLU A 89 -8.62 24.58 -17.26
C GLU A 89 -8.22 23.14 -17.59
N ILE A 90 -9.20 22.29 -17.80
CA ILE A 90 -9.04 20.88 -18.14
C ILE A 90 -9.85 20.52 -19.39
N LYS A 91 -9.28 19.65 -20.22
CA LYS A 91 -10.00 18.96 -21.29
C LYS A 91 -9.66 17.48 -21.31
N ILE A 92 -10.68 16.62 -21.37
CA ILE A 92 -10.53 15.16 -21.41
C ILE A 92 -11.19 14.62 -22.67
N LEU A 93 -10.38 13.95 -23.49
CA LEU A 93 -10.80 13.24 -24.70
C LEU A 93 -10.47 11.76 -24.57
N TYR A 94 -11.09 10.92 -25.37
CA TYR A 94 -10.74 9.49 -25.41
C TYR A 94 -10.95 8.87 -26.79
N ASP A 95 -10.23 7.80 -27.08
CA ASP A 95 -10.46 6.92 -28.23
C ASP A 95 -10.65 5.46 -27.77
N ASP A 96 -10.46 4.48 -28.66
CA ASP A 96 -10.60 3.05 -28.29
C ASP A 96 -9.43 2.50 -27.46
N THR A 97 -8.35 3.25 -27.32
CA THR A 97 -7.08 2.78 -26.74
C THR A 97 -6.58 3.65 -25.61
N TYR A 98 -6.81 4.96 -25.67
CA TYR A 98 -6.25 5.95 -24.77
C TYR A 98 -7.30 6.91 -24.21
N LEU A 99 -7.05 7.33 -22.98
CA LEU A 99 -7.57 8.55 -22.39
C LEU A 99 -6.54 9.67 -22.59
N TYR A 100 -6.97 10.81 -23.11
CA TYR A 100 -6.16 11.99 -23.33
C TYR A 100 -6.59 13.10 -22.38
N ILE A 101 -5.64 13.71 -21.68
CA ILE A 101 -5.90 14.71 -20.65
C ILE A 101 -4.98 15.90 -20.90
N ALA A 102 -5.56 17.08 -21.03
CA ALA A 102 -4.82 18.32 -21.18
C ALA A 102 -5.21 19.33 -20.10
N LEU A 103 -4.21 19.97 -19.51
CA LEU A 103 -4.37 21.03 -18.51
C LEU A 103 -3.73 22.31 -19.04
N ILE A 104 -4.47 23.42 -18.93
CA ILE A 104 -3.91 24.76 -19.07
C ILE A 104 -3.80 25.35 -17.68
N CYS A 105 -2.58 25.56 -17.23
CA CYS A 105 -2.27 26.13 -15.93
C CYS A 105 -1.85 27.58 -16.13
N HIS A 106 -2.84 28.49 -16.22
CA HIS A 106 -2.60 29.92 -16.39
C HIS A 106 -1.72 30.45 -15.26
N ASP A 107 -0.91 31.45 -15.56
CA ASP A 107 -0.13 32.17 -14.56
C ASP A 107 0.08 33.62 -14.96
N ASN A 108 -0.35 34.55 -14.12
CA ASN A 108 -0.16 35.99 -14.33
C ASN A 108 1.30 36.44 -14.14
N GLU A 109 2.16 35.59 -13.57
CA GLU A 109 3.60 35.81 -13.38
C GLU A 109 4.39 34.59 -13.94
N PRO A 110 4.31 34.34 -15.26
CA PRO A 110 4.82 33.14 -15.91
C PRO A 110 6.33 32.92 -15.69
N GLU A 111 7.10 34.00 -15.54
CA GLU A 111 8.53 33.96 -15.22
C GLU A 111 8.84 33.41 -13.82
N LYS A 112 7.83 33.31 -12.95
CA LYS A 112 7.94 32.74 -11.59
C LYS A 112 7.45 31.30 -11.51
N ILE A 113 6.98 30.71 -12.61
CA ILE A 113 6.63 29.28 -12.67
C ILE A 113 7.89 28.48 -12.35
N ARG A 114 7.80 27.62 -11.34
CA ARG A 114 8.95 26.80 -10.91
C ARG A 114 8.99 25.51 -11.72
N SER A 115 9.63 25.56 -12.87
CA SER A 115 9.96 24.38 -13.69
C SER A 115 11.32 23.81 -13.27
N ILE A 116 11.34 23.00 -12.21
CA ILE A 116 12.56 22.38 -11.68
C ILE A 116 12.45 20.86 -11.85
N LEU A 117 13.46 20.24 -12.45
CA LEU A 117 13.59 18.78 -12.47
C LEU A 117 14.09 18.31 -11.09
N GLY A 118 13.27 17.50 -10.42
CA GLY A 118 13.68 16.78 -9.21
C GLY A 118 14.53 15.55 -9.54
N ARG A 119 15.16 14.96 -8.52
CA ARG A 119 15.62 13.57 -8.62
C ARG A 119 14.40 12.64 -8.73
N ARG A 120 14.62 11.40 -9.18
CA ARG A 120 13.61 10.34 -9.10
C ARG A 120 13.08 10.30 -7.65
N ASP A 121 11.75 10.30 -7.50
CA ASP A 121 11.03 10.33 -6.21
C ASP A 121 11.01 11.68 -5.46
N GLU A 122 11.49 12.77 -6.05
CA GLU A 122 11.31 14.14 -5.55
C GLU A 122 10.30 14.91 -6.43
N ASN A 123 9.22 15.41 -5.83
CA ASN A 123 8.24 16.27 -6.50
C ASN A 123 8.59 17.73 -6.19
N LEU A 124 9.34 18.37 -7.09
CA LEU A 124 9.75 19.77 -6.97
C LEU A 124 9.07 20.63 -8.05
N GLY A 125 8.76 21.88 -7.68
CA GLY A 125 8.18 22.85 -8.60
C GLY A 125 6.66 22.76 -8.75
N ASP A 126 6.15 23.49 -9.72
CA ASP A 126 4.72 23.52 -10.05
C ASP A 126 4.31 22.15 -10.62
N MET A 127 3.12 21.67 -10.25
CA MET A 127 2.63 20.34 -10.64
C MET A 127 1.12 20.35 -10.80
N ALA A 128 0.60 19.50 -11.69
CA ALA A 128 -0.83 19.28 -11.81
C ALA A 128 -1.10 17.83 -12.17
N GLY A 129 -2.30 17.36 -11.84
CA GLY A 129 -2.65 15.99 -12.14
C GLY A 129 -4.09 15.61 -11.89
N VAL A 130 -4.37 14.34 -12.14
CA VAL A 130 -5.71 13.76 -12.22
C VAL A 130 -5.71 12.39 -11.56
N ALA A 131 -6.67 12.18 -10.66
CA ALA A 131 -6.94 10.90 -10.04
C ALA A 131 -8.30 10.34 -10.50
N LEU A 132 -8.32 9.05 -10.83
CA LEU A 132 -9.45 8.34 -11.44
C LEU A 132 -9.82 7.11 -10.61
N ASP A 133 -11.00 7.15 -9.99
CA ASP A 133 -11.66 5.98 -9.39
C ASP A 133 -12.49 5.28 -10.49
N THR A 134 -11.83 4.39 -11.22
CA THR A 134 -12.39 3.69 -12.38
C THR A 134 -13.43 2.62 -12.04
N TYR A 135 -13.49 2.21 -10.77
CA TYR A 135 -14.50 1.29 -10.24
C TYR A 135 -15.71 2.02 -9.64
N PHE A 136 -15.57 3.31 -9.37
CA PHE A 136 -16.53 4.13 -8.62
C PHE A 136 -16.80 3.58 -7.21
N ASP A 137 -15.77 3.00 -6.59
CA ASP A 137 -15.87 2.35 -5.29
C ASP A 137 -15.65 3.29 -4.10
N LYS A 138 -15.25 4.53 -4.38
CA LYS A 138 -14.99 5.61 -3.40
C LYS A 138 -13.88 5.29 -2.40
N GLN A 139 -12.97 4.39 -2.76
CA GLN A 139 -11.86 3.93 -1.93
C GLN A 139 -10.52 3.90 -2.66
N THR A 140 -10.50 3.57 -3.95
CA THR A 140 -9.27 3.45 -4.73
C THR A 140 -9.31 4.32 -5.97
N ALA A 141 -8.16 4.88 -6.35
CA ALA A 141 -8.04 5.70 -7.55
C ALA A 141 -6.62 5.67 -8.10
N PHE A 142 -6.48 5.66 -9.42
CA PHE A 142 -5.21 5.81 -10.12
C PHE A 142 -4.92 7.29 -10.33
N GLU A 143 -3.75 7.78 -9.93
CA GLU A 143 -3.36 9.18 -10.11
C GLU A 143 -2.17 9.32 -11.05
N PHE A 144 -2.27 10.30 -11.94
CA PHE A 144 -1.23 10.70 -12.89
C PHE A 144 -0.96 12.19 -12.73
N ASN A 145 0.29 12.55 -12.48
CA ASN A 145 0.73 13.93 -12.32
C ASN A 145 1.89 14.23 -13.26
N VAL A 146 1.94 15.48 -13.71
CA VAL A 146 3.05 16.03 -14.51
C VAL A 146 3.51 17.32 -13.84
N THR A 147 4.82 17.47 -13.64
CA THR A 147 5.41 18.74 -13.19
C THR A 147 5.55 19.71 -14.36
N ALA A 148 5.64 21.01 -14.10
CA ALA A 148 5.95 22.02 -15.11
C ALA A 148 7.32 21.79 -15.80
N ALA A 149 8.16 20.91 -15.26
CA ALA A 149 9.41 20.46 -15.88
C ALA A 149 9.28 19.19 -16.73
N GLY A 150 8.07 18.62 -16.81
CA GLY A 150 7.77 17.40 -17.58
C GLY A 150 8.11 16.09 -16.87
N GLN A 151 8.35 16.12 -15.55
CA GLN A 151 8.50 14.90 -14.76
C GLN A 151 7.13 14.25 -14.56
N LYS A 152 7.05 12.95 -14.82
CA LYS A 152 5.85 12.12 -14.60
C LYS A 152 5.88 11.52 -13.20
N VAL A 153 4.72 11.48 -12.56
CA VAL A 153 4.52 10.81 -11.27
C VAL A 153 3.20 10.06 -11.33
N ASP A 154 3.19 8.80 -10.91
CA ASP A 154 1.99 8.00 -10.79
C ASP A 154 1.94 7.31 -9.43
N LEU A 155 0.72 7.09 -8.94
CA LEU A 155 0.43 6.46 -7.66
C LEU A 155 -1.00 5.94 -7.63
N MET A 156 -1.30 5.07 -6.68
CA MET A 156 -2.66 4.61 -6.40
C MET A 156 -3.12 5.07 -5.02
N HIS A 157 -4.30 5.68 -4.92
CA HIS A 157 -4.96 5.98 -3.65
C HIS A 157 -5.52 4.71 -3.02
N LEU A 158 -5.34 4.59 -1.71
CA LEU A 158 -5.78 3.47 -0.89
C LEU A 158 -6.54 3.96 0.35
N GLY A 159 -7.83 3.64 0.40
CA GLY A 159 -8.65 3.83 1.60
C GLY A 159 -8.86 5.31 1.95
N GLU A 160 -8.30 5.75 3.08
CA GLU A 160 -8.54 7.09 3.62
C GLU A 160 -7.59 8.14 3.03
N TYR A 161 -6.30 7.94 3.27
CA TYR A 161 -5.18 8.82 2.89
C TYR A 161 -3.92 7.98 2.59
N GLY A 162 -4.08 6.70 2.25
CA GLY A 162 -2.98 5.84 1.84
C GLY A 162 -2.65 6.09 0.38
N TRP A 163 -1.37 6.02 0.04
CA TRP A 163 -0.88 6.06 -1.33
C TRP A 163 0.07 4.90 -1.57
N ASP A 164 -0.04 4.27 -2.72
CA ASP A 164 0.90 3.27 -3.22
C ASP A 164 1.66 3.85 -4.40
N PHE A 165 2.89 4.29 -4.12
CA PHE A 165 3.84 4.79 -5.11
C PHE A 165 4.57 3.67 -5.86
N ASN A 166 4.32 2.40 -5.52
CA ASN A 166 4.94 1.27 -6.21
C ASN A 166 4.16 0.83 -7.46
N TRP A 167 2.94 1.33 -7.61
CA TRP A 167 2.21 1.17 -8.87
C TRP A 167 2.88 2.05 -9.92
N ASP A 168 3.55 1.42 -10.88
CA ASP A 168 4.32 2.07 -11.95
C ASP A 168 3.60 1.86 -13.28
N ALA A 169 2.95 2.90 -13.78
CA ALA A 169 2.15 2.83 -15.01
C ALA A 169 2.98 3.19 -16.26
N VAL A 170 2.73 2.49 -17.37
CA VAL A 170 3.31 2.84 -18.68
C VAL A 170 2.38 3.84 -19.39
N TRP A 171 2.65 5.13 -19.25
CA TRP A 171 1.89 6.23 -19.87
C TRP A 171 2.80 7.34 -20.38
N ASP A 172 2.29 8.23 -21.25
CA ASP A 172 3.04 9.39 -21.75
C ASP A 172 2.54 10.68 -21.13
N GLY A 173 3.47 11.55 -20.72
CA GLY A 173 3.18 12.86 -20.15
C GLY A 173 4.25 13.86 -20.58
N LYS A 174 3.82 15.05 -21.01
CA LYS A 174 4.70 16.16 -21.39
C LYS A 174 4.15 17.46 -20.84
N ALA A 175 5.06 18.39 -20.60
CA ALA A 175 4.73 19.75 -20.22
C ALA A 175 5.57 20.75 -20.98
N SER A 176 5.01 21.93 -21.21
CA SER A 176 5.73 23.09 -21.74
C SER A 176 5.32 24.34 -20.97
N VAL A 177 6.24 25.30 -20.86
CA VAL A 177 5.97 26.61 -20.26
C VAL A 177 5.87 27.63 -21.40
N GLY A 178 4.75 28.33 -21.49
CA GLY A 178 4.51 29.41 -22.44
C GLY A 178 4.48 30.78 -21.77
N ASP A 179 4.05 31.78 -22.54
CA ASP A 179 4.11 33.20 -22.13
C ASP A 179 3.05 33.63 -21.10
N SER A 180 2.01 32.82 -20.85
CA SER A 180 0.92 33.16 -19.92
C SER A 180 0.42 31.95 -19.11
N ALA A 181 0.98 30.77 -19.35
CA ALA A 181 0.55 29.52 -18.78
C ALA A 181 1.66 28.48 -18.94
N TRP A 182 1.60 27.42 -18.16
CA TRP A 182 2.23 26.17 -18.54
C TRP A 182 1.15 25.13 -18.86
N TYR A 183 1.52 24.20 -19.73
CA TYR A 183 0.61 23.22 -20.30
C TYR A 183 1.07 21.83 -19.87
N ALA A 184 0.12 20.97 -19.53
CA ALA A 184 0.38 19.55 -19.33
C ALA A 184 -0.48 18.74 -20.29
N GLU A 185 0.11 17.72 -20.88
CA GLU A 185 -0.55 16.83 -21.82
C GLU A 185 -0.21 15.38 -21.47
N MET A 186 -1.24 14.54 -21.35
CA MET A 186 -1.13 13.16 -20.92
C MET A 186 -1.88 12.22 -21.86
N ARG A 187 -1.28 11.05 -22.10
CA ARG A 187 -1.90 9.92 -22.78
C ARG A 187 -1.78 8.69 -21.90
N VAL A 188 -2.92 8.26 -21.38
CA VAL A 188 -3.03 7.10 -20.50
C VAL A 188 -3.67 5.95 -21.28
N PRO A 189 -2.97 4.83 -21.52
CA PRO A 189 -3.58 3.66 -22.13
C PRO A 189 -4.63 3.04 -21.21
N PHE A 190 -5.78 2.64 -21.75
CA PHE A 190 -6.79 1.92 -20.96
C PHE A 190 -6.24 0.59 -20.41
N SER A 191 -5.19 0.02 -21.01
CA SER A 191 -4.51 -1.17 -20.47
C SER A 191 -3.83 -0.95 -19.12
N GLN A 192 -3.51 0.30 -18.76
CA GLN A 192 -2.94 0.65 -17.44
C GLN A 192 -4.03 0.82 -16.38
N LEU A 193 -5.28 1.05 -16.80
CA LEU A 193 -6.41 1.24 -15.91
C LEU A 193 -7.18 -0.07 -15.80
N ARG A 194 -7.44 -0.51 -14.57
CA ARG A 194 -8.40 -1.60 -14.36
C ARG A 194 -9.79 -0.99 -14.27
N TYR A 195 -10.77 -1.52 -15.00
CA TYR A 195 -12.13 -0.97 -15.03
C TYR A 195 -13.18 -2.06 -15.26
N ALA A 196 -14.38 -1.81 -14.73
CA ALA A 196 -15.52 -2.70 -14.88
C ALA A 196 -15.94 -2.81 -16.36
N ASN A 197 -16.19 -4.02 -16.86
CA ASN A 197 -16.76 -4.21 -18.21
C ASN A 197 -18.23 -3.73 -18.26
N LYS A 198 -18.43 -2.45 -18.59
CA LYS A 198 -19.74 -1.78 -18.70
C LYS A 198 -19.82 -1.06 -20.04
N LYS A 199 -21.05 -0.87 -20.54
CA LYS A 199 -21.29 -0.11 -21.78
C LYS A 199 -20.98 1.39 -21.61
N GLU A 200 -21.34 1.92 -20.46
CA GLU A 200 -21.11 3.31 -20.07
C GLU A 200 -20.48 3.33 -18.69
N HIS A 201 -19.42 4.12 -18.56
CA HIS A 201 -18.65 4.22 -17.34
C HIS A 201 -18.97 5.54 -16.64
N VAL A 202 -19.11 5.45 -15.33
CA VAL A 202 -19.06 6.59 -14.41
C VAL A 202 -17.86 6.34 -13.53
N TRP A 203 -16.87 7.23 -13.60
CA TRP A 203 -15.65 7.17 -12.79
C TRP A 203 -15.64 8.31 -11.78
N GLY A 204 -15.00 8.10 -10.65
CA GLY A 204 -14.70 9.19 -9.73
C GLY A 204 -13.52 9.96 -10.28
N MET A 205 -13.55 11.29 -10.20
CA MET A 205 -12.49 12.13 -10.72
C MET A 205 -12.10 13.21 -9.74
N HIS A 206 -10.79 13.39 -9.59
CA HIS A 206 -10.19 14.51 -8.90
C HIS A 206 -9.12 15.12 -9.79
N ILE A 207 -9.07 16.44 -9.83
CA ILE A 207 -8.06 17.18 -10.58
C ILE A 207 -7.53 18.25 -9.64
N TRP A 208 -6.22 18.41 -9.62
CA TRP A 208 -5.55 19.33 -8.74
C TRP A 208 -4.33 19.98 -9.39
N ARG A 209 -3.95 21.14 -8.85
CA ARG A 209 -2.74 21.89 -9.21
C ARG A 209 -2.05 22.37 -7.96
N TRP A 210 -0.73 22.22 -7.92
CA TRP A 210 0.18 22.80 -6.95
C TRP A 210 0.96 23.95 -7.55
N ILE A 211 0.92 25.11 -6.89
CA ILE A 211 1.68 26.31 -7.25
C ILE A 211 2.78 26.51 -6.20
N ASP A 212 4.02 26.11 -6.53
CA ASP A 212 5.06 25.91 -5.52
C ASP A 212 5.50 27.21 -4.83
N ARG A 213 5.52 28.32 -5.57
CA ARG A 213 5.92 29.63 -5.04
C ARG A 213 4.91 30.20 -4.03
N LEU A 214 3.62 29.87 -4.20
CA LEU A 214 2.53 30.35 -3.34
C LEU A 214 2.16 29.36 -2.24
N LYS A 215 2.69 28.14 -2.31
CA LYS A 215 2.27 27.00 -1.46
C LYS A 215 0.76 26.82 -1.51
N GLU A 216 0.24 26.92 -2.72
CA GLU A 216 -1.18 26.91 -3.01
C GLU A 216 -1.56 25.62 -3.75
N GLU A 217 -2.66 25.02 -3.33
CA GLU A 217 -3.25 23.85 -3.98
C GLU A 217 -4.68 24.20 -4.40
N ASP A 218 -4.96 24.04 -5.68
CA ASP A 218 -6.27 24.27 -6.27
C ASP A 218 -6.85 22.96 -6.76
N GLN A 219 -8.16 22.80 -6.60
CA GLN A 219 -8.85 21.56 -6.92
C GLN A 219 -10.10 21.83 -7.75
N TRP A 220 -10.37 21.00 -8.76
CA TRP A 220 -11.59 21.13 -9.56
C TRP A 220 -12.82 20.90 -8.69
N LYS A 221 -12.84 19.87 -7.84
CA LYS A 221 -13.82 19.67 -6.78
C LYS A 221 -13.11 19.71 -5.43
N LEU A 222 -13.58 20.58 -4.53
CA LEU A 222 -12.98 20.76 -3.20
C LEU A 222 -13.09 19.48 -2.37
N ILE A 223 -11.94 18.97 -1.96
CA ILE A 223 -11.79 17.97 -0.92
C ILE A 223 -11.26 18.71 0.32
N PRO A 224 -12.09 18.89 1.36
CA PRO A 224 -11.65 19.60 2.54
C PRO A 224 -10.48 18.92 3.25
N VAL A 225 -9.59 19.71 3.83
CA VAL A 225 -8.45 19.23 4.64
C VAL A 225 -8.85 18.43 5.88
N ASP A 226 -10.12 18.50 6.27
CA ASP A 226 -10.72 17.73 7.36
C ASP A 226 -11.72 16.67 6.91
N ALA A 227 -11.71 16.36 5.61
CA ALA A 227 -12.36 15.19 5.07
C ALA A 227 -11.90 13.90 5.78
N PRO A 228 -12.77 12.89 5.89
CA PRO A 228 -12.41 11.60 6.46
C PRO A 228 -11.66 10.68 5.48
N ALA A 229 -11.77 10.95 4.18
CA ALA A 229 -11.11 10.22 3.10
C ALA A 229 -11.14 11.08 1.83
N MET A 230 -10.12 10.93 0.97
CA MET A 230 -9.98 11.73 -0.26
C MET A 230 -10.90 11.24 -1.38
N VAL A 231 -10.75 9.97 -1.80
CA VAL A 231 -11.49 9.34 -2.92
C VAL A 231 -13.01 9.44 -2.75
N TYR A 232 -13.49 9.38 -1.50
CA TYR A 232 -14.91 9.49 -1.16
C TYR A 232 -15.59 10.77 -1.66
N ILE A 233 -14.84 11.86 -1.82
CA ILE A 233 -15.38 13.19 -2.17
C ILE A 233 -15.13 13.51 -3.65
N PHE A 234 -14.57 12.60 -4.45
CA PHE A 234 -14.29 12.84 -5.87
C PHE A 234 -15.54 13.32 -6.64
N GLY A 235 -15.31 14.10 -7.70
CA GLY A 235 -16.34 14.44 -8.69
C GLY A 235 -16.63 13.23 -9.57
N GLU A 236 -17.43 13.42 -10.61
CA GLU A 236 -17.79 12.32 -11.52
C GLU A 236 -17.29 12.62 -12.94
N LEU A 237 -16.70 11.62 -13.58
CA LEU A 237 -16.35 11.61 -15.00
C LEU A 237 -17.32 10.69 -15.74
N HIS A 238 -18.04 11.27 -16.69
CA HIS A 238 -19.04 10.62 -17.53
C HIS A 238 -18.61 10.67 -19.00
N GLY A 239 -19.37 10.00 -19.87
CA GLY A 239 -19.18 10.08 -21.33
C GLY A 239 -18.26 9.03 -21.91
N ILE A 240 -17.49 8.30 -21.10
CA ILE A 240 -16.69 7.16 -21.56
C ILE A 240 -17.61 5.97 -21.84
N LYS A 241 -17.67 5.57 -23.10
CA LYS A 241 -18.57 4.52 -23.60
C LYS A 241 -17.85 3.60 -24.58
N ASP A 242 -18.28 2.34 -24.57
CA ASP A 242 -17.91 1.31 -25.56
C ASP A 242 -16.37 1.10 -25.72
N ILE A 243 -15.60 1.26 -24.65
CA ILE A 243 -14.15 1.00 -24.67
C ILE A 243 -13.85 -0.51 -24.70
N PRO A 244 -13.03 -1.01 -25.63
CA PRO A 244 -12.76 -2.44 -25.76
C PRO A 244 -11.90 -2.96 -24.61
N TYR A 245 -12.30 -4.07 -24.01
CA TYR A 245 -11.41 -4.84 -23.13
C TYR A 245 -10.45 -5.70 -23.99
N LYS A 246 -9.14 -5.48 -23.86
CA LYS A 246 -8.11 -6.35 -24.44
C LYS A 246 -7.39 -7.10 -23.33
N ARG A 247 -7.32 -8.44 -23.45
CA ARG A 247 -6.47 -9.26 -22.58
C ARG A 247 -5.01 -8.95 -22.89
N ASN A 248 -4.28 -8.47 -21.89
CA ASN A 248 -2.85 -8.24 -22.01
C ASN A 248 -2.10 -9.53 -21.64
N PHE A 249 -1.12 -9.88 -22.46
CA PHE A 249 -0.18 -10.96 -22.23
C PHE A 249 1.23 -10.41 -22.42
N GLU A 250 2.05 -10.52 -21.39
CA GLU A 250 3.44 -10.08 -21.39
C GLU A 250 4.33 -11.26 -21.03
N LEU A 251 5.42 -11.41 -21.77
CA LEU A 251 6.41 -12.47 -21.60
C LEU A 251 7.80 -11.87 -21.75
N LEU A 252 8.63 -12.02 -20.72
CA LEU A 252 9.95 -11.42 -20.62
C LEU A 252 10.97 -12.53 -20.31
N PRO A 253 11.51 -13.22 -21.33
CA PRO A 253 12.63 -14.13 -21.15
C PRO A 253 13.94 -13.35 -20.96
N TYR A 254 14.81 -13.82 -20.06
CA TYR A 254 16.13 -13.23 -19.88
C TYR A 254 17.19 -14.27 -19.54
N ALA A 255 18.44 -13.90 -19.80
CA ALA A 255 19.62 -14.67 -19.42
C ALA A 255 20.51 -13.80 -18.53
N LYS A 256 21.05 -14.40 -17.47
CA LYS A 256 21.93 -13.75 -16.50
C LYS A 256 23.28 -14.44 -16.48
N THR A 257 24.34 -13.66 -16.34
CA THR A 257 25.72 -14.14 -16.13
C THR A 257 26.34 -13.36 -14.99
N LYS A 258 26.82 -14.05 -13.95
CA LYS A 258 27.54 -13.43 -12.83
C LYS A 258 29.02 -13.75 -12.99
N TYR A 259 29.85 -12.71 -13.12
CA TYR A 259 31.31 -12.81 -13.15
C TYR A 259 31.88 -12.00 -11.99
N VAL A 260 32.73 -12.61 -11.18
CA VAL A 260 33.41 -11.96 -10.05
C VAL A 260 34.90 -12.01 -10.34
N SER A 261 35.53 -10.85 -10.56
CA SER A 261 36.89 -10.77 -11.12
C SER A 261 38.02 -11.25 -10.19
N GLU A 262 37.73 -11.55 -8.93
CA GLU A 262 38.70 -11.99 -7.92
C GLU A 262 38.32 -13.32 -7.24
N ALA A 263 37.22 -13.96 -7.65
CA ALA A 263 36.83 -15.26 -7.11
C ALA A 263 37.39 -16.40 -7.98
N VAL A 264 37.77 -17.53 -7.37
CA VAL A 264 38.05 -18.83 -8.05
C VAL A 264 36.75 -19.45 -8.60
N LYS A 265 35.72 -18.63 -8.84
CA LYS A 265 34.35 -19.07 -9.12
C LYS A 265 34.10 -18.99 -10.61
N ASN A 266 33.68 -20.11 -11.21
CA ASN A 266 33.28 -20.13 -12.61
C ASN A 266 32.08 -19.20 -12.82
N PRO A 267 31.97 -18.53 -13.99
CA PRO A 267 30.82 -17.69 -14.31
C PRO A 267 29.53 -18.51 -14.18
N THR A 268 28.60 -18.04 -13.35
CA THR A 268 27.30 -18.71 -13.22
C THR A 268 26.37 -18.12 -14.27
N ALA A 269 25.88 -18.97 -15.18
CA ALA A 269 24.87 -18.60 -16.16
C ALA A 269 23.49 -19.12 -15.72
N GLY A 270 22.45 -18.33 -15.93
CA GLY A 270 21.07 -18.71 -15.64
C GLY A 270 20.10 -18.16 -16.66
N PHE A 271 18.95 -18.82 -16.78
CA PHE A 271 17.82 -18.35 -17.57
C PHE A 271 16.63 -18.14 -16.64
N GLY A 272 15.89 -17.06 -16.85
CA GLY A 272 14.67 -16.76 -16.15
C GLY A 272 13.56 -16.36 -17.12
N LEU A 273 12.34 -16.45 -16.63
CA LEU A 273 11.14 -16.11 -17.40
C LEU A 273 10.15 -15.42 -16.49
N ASP A 274 9.82 -14.17 -16.81
CA ASP A 274 8.77 -13.43 -16.13
C ASP A 274 7.61 -13.21 -17.10
N GLY A 275 6.40 -13.06 -16.57
CA GLY A 275 5.26 -12.70 -17.39
C GLY A 275 4.03 -12.28 -16.60
N LYS A 276 3.10 -11.68 -17.32
CA LYS A 276 1.85 -11.14 -16.80
C LYS A 276 0.70 -11.51 -17.73
N ILE A 277 -0.41 -11.93 -17.16
CA ILE A 277 -1.62 -12.32 -17.90
C ILE A 277 -2.84 -11.67 -17.26
N GLY A 278 -3.54 -10.83 -18.01
CA GLY A 278 -4.87 -10.34 -17.64
C GLY A 278 -5.89 -11.47 -17.76
N VAL A 279 -6.23 -12.12 -16.63
CA VAL A 279 -7.21 -13.21 -16.59
C VAL A 279 -8.61 -12.68 -16.90
N THR A 280 -8.93 -11.50 -16.35
CA THR A 280 -10.14 -10.71 -16.61
C THR A 280 -9.78 -9.22 -16.62
N SER A 281 -10.76 -8.32 -16.78
CA SER A 281 -10.54 -6.86 -16.63
C SER A 281 -10.14 -6.44 -15.22
N ASP A 282 -10.39 -7.32 -14.24
CA ASP A 282 -10.28 -7.04 -12.82
C ASP A 282 -9.10 -7.77 -12.16
N PHE A 283 -8.62 -8.87 -12.76
CA PHE A 283 -7.64 -9.79 -12.18
C PHE A 283 -6.47 -10.07 -13.12
N THR A 284 -5.26 -9.95 -12.55
CA THR A 284 -3.98 -10.16 -13.22
C THR A 284 -3.21 -11.29 -12.54
N LEU A 285 -2.67 -12.19 -13.35
CA LEU A 285 -1.76 -13.25 -12.93
C LEU A 285 -0.33 -12.88 -13.35
N ASP A 286 0.52 -12.62 -12.37
CA ASP A 286 1.96 -12.48 -12.55
C ASP A 286 2.64 -13.83 -12.25
N TYR A 287 3.65 -14.17 -13.04
CA TYR A 287 4.47 -15.36 -12.80
C TYR A 287 5.94 -15.08 -13.07
N THR A 288 6.79 -15.77 -12.33
CA THR A 288 8.23 -15.78 -12.54
C THR A 288 8.78 -17.19 -12.34
N ILE A 289 9.77 -17.54 -13.16
CA ILE A 289 10.52 -18.79 -13.10
C ILE A 289 12.00 -18.42 -13.01
N ASN A 290 12.67 -18.89 -11.96
CA ASN A 290 14.07 -18.57 -11.66
C ASN A 290 14.40 -17.05 -11.69
N PRO A 291 13.67 -16.22 -10.90
CA PRO A 291 13.86 -14.77 -10.88
C PRO A 291 15.31 -14.33 -10.68
N ASP A 292 15.71 -13.23 -11.31
CA ASP A 292 16.94 -12.50 -10.94
C ASP A 292 16.62 -11.30 -10.05
N PHE A 293 16.58 -11.53 -8.74
CA PHE A 293 16.44 -10.45 -7.78
C PHE A 293 17.78 -9.84 -7.35
N GLY A 294 18.91 -10.29 -7.93
CA GLY A 294 20.23 -9.77 -7.59
C GLY A 294 20.50 -8.36 -8.13
N GLN A 295 19.63 -7.83 -9.00
CA GLN A 295 19.76 -6.47 -9.57
C GLN A 295 19.01 -5.40 -8.77
N VAL A 296 18.29 -5.77 -7.71
CA VAL A 296 17.63 -4.78 -6.86
C VAL A 296 18.66 -4.08 -5.97
N GLU A 297 18.36 -2.83 -5.60
CA GLU A 297 19.20 -2.04 -4.71
C GLU A 297 19.50 -2.82 -3.42
N ALA A 298 20.78 -2.83 -3.01
CA ALA A 298 21.18 -3.46 -1.77
C ALA A 298 20.54 -2.75 -0.58
N ASP A 299 20.19 -3.52 0.45
CA ASP A 299 19.61 -2.94 1.65
C ASP A 299 20.63 -2.01 2.35
N PRO A 300 20.16 -0.88 2.93
CA PRO A 300 21.04 0.03 3.62
C PRO A 300 21.65 -0.64 4.85
N SER A 301 22.94 -0.41 5.09
CA SER A 301 23.62 -0.87 6.30
C SER A 301 23.08 -0.12 7.52
N ILE A 302 22.15 -0.75 8.24
CA ILE A 302 21.60 -0.21 9.48
C ILE A 302 22.32 -0.87 10.67
N LEU A 303 23.00 -0.06 11.50
CA LEU A 303 23.53 -0.52 12.77
C LEU A 303 22.37 -0.81 13.73
N ASN A 304 21.99 -2.08 13.83
CA ASN A 304 20.93 -2.51 14.74
C ASN A 304 21.50 -2.71 16.15
N LEU A 305 21.15 -1.81 17.07
CA LEU A 305 21.52 -1.89 18.48
C LEU A 305 20.50 -2.66 19.32
N THR A 306 19.52 -3.30 18.69
CA THR A 306 18.44 -4.03 19.37
C THR A 306 18.48 -5.52 19.05
N SER A 307 17.83 -6.33 19.89
CA SER A 307 17.65 -7.76 19.66
C SER A 307 16.49 -8.11 18.72
N TYR A 308 15.87 -7.10 18.10
CA TYR A 308 14.76 -7.26 17.17
C TYR A 308 15.26 -7.13 15.74
N GLU A 309 14.68 -7.88 14.82
CA GLU A 309 15.00 -7.77 13.41
C GLU A 309 14.66 -6.40 12.82
N VAL A 310 15.50 -5.94 11.89
CA VAL A 310 15.27 -4.71 11.13
C VAL A 310 14.25 -5.00 10.02
N PHE A 311 13.28 -4.12 9.87
CA PHE A 311 12.34 -4.18 8.76
C PHE A 311 12.95 -3.49 7.53
N TYR A 312 12.99 -4.19 6.40
CA TYR A 312 13.41 -3.65 5.10
C TYR A 312 12.22 -3.60 4.14
N ASP A 313 12.05 -2.47 3.44
CA ASP A 313 11.02 -2.34 2.42
C ASP A 313 11.27 -3.30 1.25
N GLU A 314 10.22 -3.80 0.61
CA GLU A 314 10.36 -4.61 -0.60
C GLU A 314 10.87 -3.76 -1.77
N LYS A 315 11.73 -4.33 -2.62
CA LYS A 315 12.30 -3.64 -3.80
C LYS A 315 12.12 -4.44 -5.09
N ARG A 316 11.72 -5.71 -4.99
CA ARG A 316 11.53 -6.60 -6.14
C ARG A 316 10.19 -6.30 -6.81
N PRO A 317 10.17 -5.93 -8.11
CA PRO A 317 8.95 -5.55 -8.83
C PRO A 317 7.81 -6.58 -8.71
N PHE A 318 8.14 -7.88 -8.77
CA PHE A 318 7.17 -8.96 -8.60
C PHE A 318 6.40 -8.90 -7.28
N PHE A 319 7.02 -8.49 -6.17
CA PHE A 319 6.35 -8.41 -4.87
C PHE A 319 5.75 -7.03 -4.58
N LEU A 320 6.19 -5.99 -5.28
CA LEU A 320 5.70 -4.62 -5.12
C LEU A 320 4.33 -4.41 -5.76
N GLU A 321 4.15 -4.87 -7.00
CA GLU A 321 2.92 -4.58 -7.72
C GLU A 321 1.70 -5.23 -7.04
N GLY A 322 0.66 -4.46 -6.76
CA GLY A 322 -0.58 -4.97 -6.16
C GLY A 322 -0.40 -5.51 -4.73
N ASN A 323 0.70 -5.17 -4.04
CA ASN A 323 0.96 -5.60 -2.66
C ASN A 323 -0.12 -5.11 -1.68
N SER A 324 -0.77 -4.00 -2.00
CA SER A 324 -1.81 -3.36 -1.19
C SER A 324 -3.05 -4.24 -1.01
N ILE A 325 -3.30 -5.15 -1.96
CA ILE A 325 -4.37 -6.16 -1.83
C ILE A 325 -3.99 -7.23 -0.79
N LEU A 326 -2.70 -7.54 -0.66
CA LEU A 326 -2.16 -8.55 0.25
C LEU A 326 -1.83 -7.96 1.64
N GLU A 327 -1.73 -6.65 1.82
CA GLU A 327 -1.22 -6.00 3.03
C GLU A 327 -2.09 -6.15 4.29
N TYR A 328 -1.85 -7.16 5.13
CA TYR A 328 -2.53 -7.29 6.43
C TYR A 328 -1.58 -6.89 7.54
N GLY A 329 -1.74 -5.66 8.02
CA GLY A 329 -1.07 -5.15 9.21
C GLY A 329 -2.00 -5.08 10.42
N ALA A 330 -1.48 -5.47 11.59
CA ALA A 330 -2.10 -5.22 12.89
C ALA A 330 -1.06 -4.50 13.76
N GLY A 331 -1.30 -3.26 14.16
CA GLY A 331 -0.29 -2.45 14.84
C GLY A 331 1.00 -2.31 14.01
N SER A 332 2.12 -2.83 14.51
CA SER A 332 3.42 -2.84 13.80
C SER A 332 3.77 -4.17 13.13
N ASP A 333 2.88 -5.16 13.20
CA ASP A 333 3.16 -6.53 12.76
C ASP A 333 2.42 -6.80 11.45
N LEU A 334 3.02 -7.62 10.58
CA LEU A 334 2.48 -8.01 9.28
C LEU A 334 2.31 -9.52 9.21
N LEU A 335 1.19 -9.98 8.66
CA LEU A 335 0.97 -11.41 8.42
C LEU A 335 1.72 -11.89 7.16
N PHE A 336 2.06 -10.96 6.27
CA PHE A 336 2.87 -11.22 5.09
C PHE A 336 3.98 -10.17 4.95
N TYR A 337 5.22 -10.64 4.85
CA TYR A 337 6.42 -9.88 4.62
C TYR A 337 7.24 -10.56 3.53
N SER A 338 7.13 -10.05 2.31
CA SER A 338 7.64 -10.70 1.09
C SER A 338 9.15 -10.99 1.11
N ARG A 339 9.95 -10.18 1.84
CA ARG A 339 11.40 -10.36 2.01
C ARG A 339 11.80 -11.70 2.66
N ARG A 340 10.86 -12.42 3.29
CA ARG A 340 11.08 -13.79 3.77
C ARG A 340 11.34 -14.78 2.64
N ILE A 341 10.72 -14.56 1.48
CA ILE A 341 10.82 -15.47 0.33
C ILE A 341 12.15 -15.19 -0.39
N GLY A 342 13.02 -16.19 -0.45
CA GLY A 342 14.34 -16.06 -1.08
C GLY A 342 15.37 -15.33 -0.22
N THR A 343 15.20 -15.35 1.10
CA THR A 343 16.20 -14.80 2.04
C THR A 343 17.51 -15.61 2.03
N ALA A 344 18.56 -15.06 2.64
CA ALA A 344 19.85 -15.74 2.81
C ALA A 344 19.68 -17.05 3.61
N PRO A 345 20.44 -18.11 3.28
CA PRO A 345 20.39 -19.37 4.03
C PRO A 345 20.59 -19.17 5.53
N GLY A 346 19.79 -19.88 6.33
CA GLY A 346 19.80 -19.74 7.79
C GLY A 346 20.95 -20.47 8.48
N TYR A 347 21.50 -21.51 7.86
CA TYR A 347 22.57 -22.34 8.42
C TYR A 347 23.93 -22.01 7.81
N PHE A 348 24.92 -21.80 8.68
CA PHE A 348 26.32 -21.62 8.30
C PHE A 348 27.10 -22.88 8.70
N PRO A 349 27.59 -23.67 7.72
CA PRO A 349 28.38 -24.85 8.00
C PRO A 349 29.69 -24.53 8.71
N GLU A 350 30.13 -25.43 9.59
CA GLU A 350 31.49 -25.40 10.10
C GLU A 350 32.48 -25.86 9.03
N TYR A 351 33.62 -25.17 8.92
CA TYR A 351 34.70 -25.52 8.00
C TYR A 351 36.08 -25.18 8.61
N GLY A 352 37.11 -25.94 8.22
CA GLY A 352 38.46 -25.80 8.76
C GLY A 352 39.25 -24.62 8.20
N GLU A 353 40.33 -24.21 8.88
CA GLU A 353 41.20 -23.09 8.45
C GLU A 353 41.84 -23.28 7.06
N ALA A 354 42.02 -24.53 6.63
CA ALA A 354 42.57 -24.89 5.32
C ALA A 354 41.48 -25.16 4.25
N GLU A 355 40.21 -24.94 4.58
CA GLU A 355 39.07 -25.19 3.69
C GLU A 355 38.50 -23.87 3.16
N THR A 356 37.92 -23.91 1.97
CA THR A 356 37.18 -22.78 1.39
C THR A 356 35.70 -23.07 1.35
N LEU A 357 34.88 -22.15 1.85
CA LEU A 357 33.42 -22.21 1.82
C LEU A 357 32.88 -21.39 0.63
N ASP A 358 32.10 -22.04 -0.22
CA ASP A 358 31.26 -21.39 -1.22
C ASP A 358 29.79 -21.60 -0.86
N MET A 359 29.13 -20.54 -0.39
CA MET A 359 27.73 -20.55 0.04
C MET A 359 26.92 -19.57 -0.81
N PRO A 360 25.67 -19.89 -1.19
CA PRO A 360 24.79 -18.94 -1.87
C PRO A 360 24.42 -17.76 -0.96
N ASP A 361 24.48 -16.54 -1.52
CA ASP A 361 24.11 -15.29 -0.82
C ASP A 361 22.61 -15.21 -0.49
N GLN A 362 21.77 -15.87 -1.31
CA GLN A 362 20.31 -15.89 -1.22
C GLN A 362 19.78 -17.26 -1.66
N THR A 363 18.65 -17.66 -1.10
CA THR A 363 17.95 -18.88 -1.51
C THR A 363 17.26 -18.69 -2.86
N SER A 364 17.53 -19.58 -3.81
CA SER A 364 16.97 -19.49 -5.16
C SER A 364 15.46 -19.74 -5.13
N ILE A 365 14.70 -18.80 -5.67
CA ILE A 365 13.27 -19.00 -5.94
C ILE A 365 13.15 -19.80 -7.24
N ILE A 366 12.54 -20.98 -7.18
CA ILE A 366 12.29 -21.83 -8.35
C ILE A 366 11.22 -21.17 -9.22
N ASN A 367 10.12 -20.78 -8.58
CA ASN A 367 9.03 -20.05 -9.20
C ASN A 367 8.25 -19.22 -8.17
N ALA A 368 7.49 -18.26 -8.69
CA ALA A 368 6.41 -17.64 -7.94
C ALA A 368 5.25 -17.30 -8.88
N LEU A 369 4.03 -17.51 -8.37
CA LEU A 369 2.78 -17.14 -9.02
C LEU A 369 2.06 -16.14 -8.11
N LYS A 370 1.50 -15.08 -8.68
CA LYS A 370 0.74 -14.07 -7.96
C LYS A 370 -0.51 -13.69 -8.75
N LEU A 371 -1.68 -14.01 -8.21
CA LEU A 371 -2.97 -13.56 -8.75
C LEU A 371 -3.48 -12.41 -7.88
N THR A 372 -3.62 -11.21 -8.45
CA THR A 372 -4.16 -10.06 -7.73
C THR A 372 -5.22 -9.33 -8.53
N GLY A 373 -6.21 -8.77 -7.85
CA GLY A 373 -7.23 -7.96 -8.50
C GLY A 373 -8.36 -7.56 -7.59
N LYS A 374 -9.19 -6.65 -8.11
CA LYS A 374 -10.41 -6.19 -7.47
C LYS A 374 -11.48 -6.04 -8.52
N ASN A 375 -12.65 -6.63 -8.28
CA ASN A 375 -13.76 -6.50 -9.20
C ASN A 375 -14.68 -5.33 -8.84
N HIS A 376 -15.53 -4.96 -9.80
CA HIS A 376 -16.56 -3.92 -9.63
C HIS A 376 -17.59 -4.22 -8.53
N GLY A 377 -17.70 -5.47 -8.10
CA GLY A 377 -18.56 -5.89 -7.00
C GLY A 377 -17.92 -5.67 -5.63
N GLY A 378 -16.69 -5.15 -5.57
CA GLY A 378 -15.95 -4.91 -4.32
C GLY A 378 -15.16 -6.11 -3.80
N LEU A 379 -15.08 -7.22 -4.54
CA LEU A 379 -14.27 -8.38 -4.17
C LEU A 379 -12.82 -8.15 -4.59
N SER A 380 -11.92 -8.05 -3.62
CA SER A 380 -10.48 -8.09 -3.83
C SER A 380 -9.93 -9.49 -3.52
N LEU A 381 -9.08 -10.01 -4.38
CA LEU A 381 -8.40 -11.29 -4.21
C LEU A 381 -6.90 -11.10 -4.44
N GLY A 382 -6.09 -11.63 -3.53
CA GLY A 382 -4.64 -11.71 -3.66
C GLY A 382 -4.17 -13.12 -3.29
N ILE A 383 -3.49 -13.82 -4.19
CA ILE A 383 -2.92 -15.14 -3.94
C ILE A 383 -1.47 -15.13 -4.40
N ILE A 384 -0.55 -15.57 -3.55
CA ILE A 384 0.84 -15.88 -3.92
C ILE A 384 1.12 -17.34 -3.59
N ASN A 385 1.75 -18.05 -4.52
CA ASN A 385 2.45 -19.30 -4.21
C ASN A 385 3.88 -19.21 -4.74
N SER A 386 4.86 -19.54 -3.91
CA SER A 386 6.27 -19.54 -4.30
C SER A 386 6.99 -20.76 -3.74
N MET A 387 7.92 -21.29 -4.52
CA MET A 387 8.76 -22.43 -4.14
C MET A 387 10.22 -22.01 -4.18
N THR A 388 10.97 -22.28 -3.12
CA THR A 388 12.42 -22.07 -3.06
C THR A 388 13.17 -23.40 -3.09
N ALA A 389 14.37 -23.39 -3.68
CA ALA A 389 15.22 -24.56 -3.80
C ALA A 389 15.84 -24.96 -2.45
N ARG A 390 16.17 -26.25 -2.32
CA ARG A 390 17.12 -26.69 -1.29
C ARG A 390 18.52 -26.25 -1.72
N GLU A 391 19.17 -25.44 -0.90
CA GLU A 391 20.50 -24.90 -1.18
C GLU A 391 21.59 -25.74 -0.52
N ASN A 392 22.77 -25.74 -1.14
CA ASN A 392 23.96 -26.37 -0.57
C ASN A 392 25.13 -25.40 -0.58
N ALA A 393 25.89 -25.41 0.51
CA ALA A 393 27.26 -24.92 0.51
C ALA A 393 28.19 -25.97 -0.09
N VAL A 394 29.22 -25.52 -0.80
CA VAL A 394 30.34 -26.35 -1.26
C VAL A 394 31.55 -26.00 -0.40
N ILE A 395 32.12 -26.99 0.26
CA ILE A 395 33.33 -26.82 1.07
C ILE A 395 34.44 -27.62 0.42
N SER A 396 35.52 -26.94 0.08
CA SER A 396 36.62 -27.50 -0.69
C SER A 396 37.90 -27.57 0.14
N SER A 397 38.57 -28.72 0.12
CA SER A 397 39.82 -28.98 0.84
C SER A 397 40.71 -29.89 0.01
N ASN A 398 41.95 -29.48 -0.28
CA ASN A 398 42.95 -30.27 -1.02
C ASN A 398 42.42 -30.93 -2.32
N GLY A 399 41.51 -30.26 -3.04
CA GLY A 399 40.91 -30.76 -4.28
C GLY A 399 39.73 -31.73 -4.11
N GLN A 400 39.28 -31.98 -2.88
CA GLN A 400 38.01 -32.67 -2.59
C GLN A 400 36.93 -31.65 -2.25
N GLU A 401 35.71 -31.91 -2.71
CA GLU A 401 34.53 -31.08 -2.43
C GLU A 401 33.50 -31.88 -1.63
N ARG A 402 32.98 -31.26 -0.57
CA ARG A 402 31.82 -31.71 0.19
C ARG A 402 30.68 -30.73 -0.02
N LYS A 403 29.47 -31.25 -0.20
CA LYS A 403 28.24 -30.46 -0.22
C LYS A 403 27.49 -30.64 1.08
N GLU A 404 27.07 -29.53 1.68
CA GLU A 404 26.30 -29.52 2.91
C GLU A 404 25.04 -28.68 2.72
N ALA A 405 23.90 -29.17 3.16
CA ALA A 405 22.63 -28.46 3.05
C ALA A 405 22.66 -27.20 3.92
N VAL A 406 22.27 -26.05 3.35
CA VAL A 406 22.21 -24.79 4.11
C VAL A 406 20.81 -24.19 4.19
N GLU A 407 19.91 -24.63 3.31
CA GLU A 407 18.51 -24.23 3.32
C GLU A 407 17.65 -25.39 2.76
N PRO A 408 16.51 -25.74 3.37
CA PRO A 408 15.62 -26.77 2.85
C PRO A 408 14.75 -26.24 1.68
N PHE A 409 14.21 -27.16 0.89
CA PHE A 409 13.15 -26.81 -0.05
C PHE A 409 11.93 -26.29 0.72
N THR A 410 11.38 -25.15 0.31
CA THR A 410 10.27 -24.50 1.04
C THR A 410 9.18 -24.04 0.09
N ASN A 411 7.92 -24.27 0.45
CA ASN A 411 6.76 -23.66 -0.18
C ASN A 411 6.18 -22.55 0.70
N TYR A 412 5.87 -21.42 0.07
CA TYR A 412 5.18 -20.29 0.67
C TYR A 412 3.83 -20.10 -0.02
N PHE A 413 2.75 -20.05 0.75
CA PHE A 413 1.42 -19.74 0.28
C PHE A 413 0.86 -18.54 1.04
N ILE A 414 0.30 -17.58 0.30
CA ILE A 414 -0.37 -16.41 0.85
C ILE A 414 -1.69 -16.29 0.11
N GLY A 415 -2.80 -16.23 0.84
CA GLY A 415 -4.13 -16.01 0.30
C GLY A 415 -4.84 -14.91 1.06
N ARG A 416 -5.42 -13.96 0.33
CA ARG A 416 -6.20 -12.87 0.89
C ARG A 416 -7.46 -12.62 0.09
N VAL A 417 -8.57 -12.43 0.80
CA VAL A 417 -9.84 -12.02 0.24
C VAL A 417 -10.38 -10.82 1.02
N LYS A 418 -10.95 -9.85 0.33
CA LYS A 418 -11.70 -8.74 0.93
C LYS A 418 -12.97 -8.47 0.13
N GLN A 419 -14.03 -8.07 0.81
CA GLN A 419 -15.30 -7.69 0.19
C GLN A 419 -15.74 -6.33 0.73
N ASP A 420 -15.91 -5.40 -0.19
CA ASP A 420 -16.48 -4.08 0.09
C ASP A 420 -18.01 -4.11 -0.01
N PHE A 421 -18.68 -3.43 0.92
CA PHE A 421 -20.12 -3.24 0.94
C PHE A 421 -20.46 -1.76 1.06
N ASN A 422 -21.56 -1.35 0.42
CA ASN A 422 -22.11 0.00 0.49
C ASN A 422 -21.07 1.09 0.16
N ASP A 423 -20.46 1.01 -1.02
CA ASP A 423 -19.37 1.88 -1.48
C ASP A 423 -18.18 1.90 -0.51
N GLY A 424 -17.81 0.74 0.04
CA GLY A 424 -16.68 0.66 0.98
C GLY A 424 -16.94 1.25 2.35
N LYS A 425 -18.21 1.46 2.74
CA LYS A 425 -18.53 1.82 4.13
C LYS A 425 -18.21 0.68 5.09
N THR A 426 -18.47 -0.55 4.66
CA THR A 426 -18.10 -1.76 5.40
C THR A 426 -17.17 -2.60 4.55
N VAL A 427 -16.08 -3.08 5.12
CA VAL A 427 -15.14 -4.00 4.48
C VAL A 427 -14.98 -5.21 5.39
N LEU A 428 -15.09 -6.40 4.82
CA LEU A 428 -14.79 -7.66 5.48
C LEU A 428 -13.64 -8.35 4.75
N GLY A 429 -12.67 -8.85 5.48
CA GLY A 429 -11.50 -9.48 4.91
C GLY A 429 -11.03 -10.69 5.70
N GLY A 430 -10.21 -11.49 5.04
CA GLY A 430 -9.50 -12.59 5.64
C GLY A 430 -8.19 -12.84 4.93
N MET A 431 -7.20 -13.33 5.67
CA MET A 431 -5.90 -13.73 5.16
C MET A 431 -5.52 -15.10 5.73
N VAL A 432 -4.86 -15.90 4.91
CA VAL A 432 -4.14 -17.08 5.37
C VAL A 432 -2.73 -17.05 4.79
N THR A 433 -1.75 -17.38 5.60
CA THR A 433 -0.37 -17.60 5.15
C THR A 433 0.11 -18.95 5.65
N SER A 434 0.91 -19.63 4.83
CA SER A 434 1.47 -20.92 5.16
C SER A 434 2.88 -21.06 4.61
N THR A 435 3.76 -21.62 5.44
CA THR A 435 5.11 -22.01 5.06
C THR A 435 5.25 -23.50 5.33
N ILE A 436 5.78 -24.26 4.38
CA ILE A 436 6.00 -25.70 4.51
C ILE A 436 7.42 -25.99 4.04
N ARG A 437 8.27 -26.46 4.95
CA ARG A 437 9.66 -26.84 4.68
C ARG A 437 9.77 -28.37 4.56
N ASN A 438 10.60 -28.82 3.64
CA ASN A 438 10.96 -30.22 3.50
C ASN A 438 12.38 -30.42 4.06
N ILE A 439 12.45 -30.56 5.39
CA ILE A 439 13.70 -30.74 6.12
C ILE A 439 14.07 -32.24 6.07
N LYS A 440 15.28 -32.54 5.62
CA LYS A 440 15.80 -33.91 5.49
C LYS A 440 17.13 -34.12 6.19
N ASP A 441 17.76 -33.03 6.59
CA ASP A 441 19.10 -32.99 7.13
C ASP A 441 18.97 -32.60 8.61
N GLU A 442 19.47 -33.44 9.53
CA GLU A 442 19.27 -33.29 10.98
C GLU A 442 19.76 -31.92 11.50
N HIS A 443 20.86 -31.40 10.96
CA HIS A 443 21.41 -30.10 11.34
C HIS A 443 20.57 -28.89 10.91
N LEU A 444 19.50 -29.11 10.14
CA LEU A 444 18.52 -28.09 9.79
C LEU A 444 17.23 -28.16 10.65
N GLU A 445 17.15 -29.09 11.62
CA GLU A 445 15.99 -29.24 12.51
C GLU A 445 15.79 -28.07 13.48
N PHE A 446 16.72 -27.11 13.54
CA PHE A 446 16.50 -25.84 14.24
C PHE A 446 15.47 -24.95 13.51
N LEU A 447 15.21 -25.19 12.23
CA LEU A 447 14.16 -24.55 11.45
C LEU A 447 12.80 -25.20 11.76
N THR A 448 11.73 -24.43 11.64
CA THR A 448 10.36 -24.93 11.81
C THR A 448 9.89 -25.67 10.56
N ASP A 449 9.14 -26.76 10.75
CA ASP A 449 8.66 -27.60 9.65
C ASP A 449 7.56 -26.89 8.86
N ASN A 450 6.58 -26.36 9.58
CA ASN A 450 5.47 -25.66 8.96
C ASN A 450 4.89 -24.57 9.86
N SER A 451 4.33 -23.55 9.22
CA SER A 451 3.62 -22.47 9.87
C SER A 451 2.32 -22.20 9.15
N LEU A 452 1.29 -21.89 9.92
CA LEU A 452 -0.03 -21.49 9.45
C LEU A 452 -0.49 -20.29 10.27
N VAL A 453 -0.76 -19.19 9.58
CA VAL A 453 -1.36 -17.99 10.18
C VAL A 453 -2.68 -17.69 9.47
N GLY A 454 -3.74 -17.51 10.25
CA GLY A 454 -5.05 -17.10 9.76
C GLY A 454 -5.49 -15.79 10.41
N GLY A 455 -6.02 -14.86 9.61
CA GLY A 455 -6.48 -13.56 10.07
C GLY A 455 -7.85 -13.21 9.50
N ILE A 456 -8.64 -12.46 10.27
CA ILE A 456 -9.88 -11.82 9.84
C ILE A 456 -9.78 -10.31 10.07
N ASP A 457 -10.40 -9.52 9.20
CA ASP A 457 -10.47 -8.07 9.34
C ASP A 457 -11.88 -7.54 9.04
N PHE A 458 -12.28 -6.50 9.77
CA PHE A 458 -13.56 -5.81 9.64
C PHE A 458 -13.36 -4.32 9.84
N GLN A 459 -13.79 -3.54 8.86
CA GLN A 459 -13.85 -2.08 8.97
C GLN A 459 -15.28 -1.61 8.72
N HIS A 460 -15.76 -0.68 9.53
CA HIS A 460 -17.05 -0.02 9.31
C HIS A 460 -16.99 1.48 9.56
N ASN A 461 -17.63 2.23 8.69
CA ASN A 461 -17.70 3.69 8.69
C ASN A 461 -19.16 4.16 8.71
N TRP A 462 -19.47 5.15 9.55
CA TRP A 462 -20.82 5.75 9.63
C TRP A 462 -20.77 7.28 9.70
N LEU A 463 -21.94 7.91 9.51
CA LEU A 463 -22.11 9.37 9.46
C LEU A 463 -21.11 10.04 8.49
N ASN A 464 -21.21 9.68 7.21
CA ASN A 464 -20.32 10.18 6.14
C ASN A 464 -18.83 9.91 6.44
N ARG A 465 -18.51 8.72 6.95
CA ARG A 465 -17.16 8.29 7.38
C ARG A 465 -16.53 9.14 8.49
N LYS A 466 -17.32 9.98 9.19
CA LYS A 466 -16.85 10.77 10.34
C LYS A 466 -16.34 9.90 11.48
N TYR A 467 -16.99 8.76 11.67
CA TYR A 467 -16.64 7.77 12.68
C TYR A 467 -16.40 6.41 12.05
N PHE A 468 -15.57 5.63 12.74
CA PHE A 468 -15.22 4.30 12.30
C PHE A 468 -14.88 3.35 13.45
N VAL A 469 -14.89 2.07 13.09
CA VAL A 469 -14.27 0.98 13.82
C VAL A 469 -13.52 0.10 12.82
N ASP A 470 -12.33 -0.34 13.19
CA ASP A 470 -11.46 -1.27 12.47
C ASP A 470 -11.03 -2.35 13.47
N PHE A 471 -11.33 -3.60 13.18
CA PHE A 471 -11.03 -4.75 14.01
C PHE A 471 -10.30 -5.80 13.19
N LYS A 472 -9.18 -6.25 13.72
CA LYS A 472 -8.34 -7.30 13.15
C LYS A 472 -8.04 -8.30 14.24
N SER A 473 -8.12 -9.58 13.89
CA SER A 473 -7.71 -10.66 14.77
C SER A 473 -7.08 -11.76 13.95
N PHE A 474 -6.06 -12.39 14.50
CA PHE A 474 -5.35 -13.46 13.86
C PHE A 474 -4.91 -14.52 14.87
N TYR A 475 -4.59 -15.69 14.34
CA TYR A 475 -4.09 -16.85 15.05
C TYR A 475 -2.91 -17.42 14.26
N SER A 476 -1.87 -17.85 14.98
CA SER A 476 -0.68 -18.48 14.42
C SER A 476 -0.46 -19.85 15.06
N LYS A 477 -0.04 -20.81 14.25
CA LYS A 477 0.47 -22.11 14.68
C LYS A 477 1.75 -22.42 13.92
N VAL A 478 2.80 -22.76 14.64
CA VAL A 478 4.09 -23.17 14.11
C VAL A 478 4.40 -24.54 14.67
N ASP A 479 4.72 -25.49 13.80
CA ASP A 479 5.09 -26.86 14.16
C ASP A 479 6.55 -27.11 13.76
N GLY A 480 7.24 -27.95 14.53
CA GLY A 480 8.64 -28.32 14.28
C GLY A 480 9.17 -29.32 15.30
N SER A 481 10.48 -29.57 15.25
CA SER A 481 11.21 -30.35 16.25
C SER A 481 11.14 -29.72 17.65
N GLU A 482 11.42 -30.50 18.69
CA GLU A 482 11.61 -30.01 20.06
C GLU A 482 12.70 -28.91 20.12
N GLU A 483 13.75 -29.03 19.30
CA GLU A 483 14.82 -28.05 19.18
C GLU A 483 14.32 -26.71 18.61
N SER A 484 13.63 -26.73 17.47
CA SER A 484 13.12 -25.51 16.81
C SER A 484 12.12 -24.75 17.69
N ILE A 485 11.21 -25.45 18.34
CA ILE A 485 10.19 -24.84 19.21
C ILE A 485 10.80 -24.36 20.52
N SER A 486 11.78 -25.07 21.07
CA SER A 486 12.58 -24.60 22.20
C SER A 486 13.34 -23.32 21.85
N ALA A 487 13.92 -23.23 20.65
CA ALA A 487 14.59 -22.04 20.16
C ALA A 487 13.63 -20.86 20.02
N LEU A 488 12.42 -21.08 19.49
CA LEU A 488 11.37 -20.06 19.44
C LEU A 488 10.99 -19.56 20.83
N GLN A 489 10.65 -20.46 21.75
CA GLN A 489 10.28 -20.10 23.12
C GLN A 489 11.33 -19.22 23.82
N ARG A 490 12.63 -19.49 23.57
CA ARG A 490 13.74 -18.79 24.23
C ARG A 490 14.13 -17.47 23.58
N ASN A 491 13.73 -17.24 22.34
CA ASN A 491 14.19 -16.09 21.57
C ASN A 491 13.69 -14.75 22.16
N SER A 492 14.22 -13.65 21.62
CA SER A 492 13.95 -12.30 22.11
C SER A 492 12.52 -11.80 21.92
N ARG A 493 11.71 -12.50 21.12
CA ARG A 493 10.31 -12.18 20.87
C ARG A 493 9.41 -12.76 21.96
N HIS A 494 9.80 -13.89 22.55
CA HIS A 494 8.97 -14.73 23.41
C HIS A 494 9.44 -14.81 24.86
N TYR A 495 10.73 -15.05 25.11
CA TYR A 495 11.34 -15.12 26.44
C TYR A 495 10.61 -15.98 27.51
N PHE A 496 10.19 -17.21 27.16
CA PHE A 496 9.45 -18.11 28.06
C PHE A 496 10.26 -18.57 29.28
N GLN A 497 11.59 -18.46 29.22
CA GLN A 497 12.52 -18.82 30.29
C GLN A 497 12.68 -17.75 31.38
N ARG A 498 11.94 -16.64 31.29
CA ARG A 498 12.06 -15.53 32.25
C ARG A 498 11.60 -15.93 33.66
N PRO A 499 12.44 -15.80 34.69
CA PRO A 499 12.08 -16.17 36.06
C PRO A 499 11.07 -15.19 36.69
N ASP A 500 10.97 -13.97 36.15
CA ASP A 500 10.09 -12.91 36.63
C ASP A 500 8.72 -12.88 35.93
N ALA A 501 8.46 -13.78 34.98
CA ALA A 501 7.22 -13.86 34.21
C ALA A 501 6.41 -15.11 34.59
N SER A 502 5.64 -15.04 35.68
CA SER A 502 4.91 -16.21 36.23
C SER A 502 3.81 -16.78 35.32
N HIS A 503 3.39 -16.04 34.29
CA HIS A 503 2.42 -16.48 33.28
C HIS A 503 3.06 -17.26 32.12
N LEU A 504 4.39 -17.34 32.06
CA LEU A 504 5.14 -18.07 31.04
C LEU A 504 5.73 -19.35 31.62
N THR A 505 5.85 -20.37 30.79
CA THR A 505 6.47 -21.65 31.18
C THR A 505 7.22 -22.20 29.98
N PHE A 506 8.54 -22.29 30.09
CA PHE A 506 9.36 -22.96 29.08
C PHE A 506 9.18 -24.48 29.19
N ASP A 507 8.87 -25.12 28.05
CA ASP A 507 8.71 -26.57 27.94
C ASP A 507 9.49 -27.07 26.73
N GLU A 508 10.54 -27.85 26.97
CA GLU A 508 11.44 -28.37 25.93
C GLU A 508 10.83 -29.49 25.09
N THR A 509 9.73 -30.10 25.55
CA THR A 509 9.08 -31.23 24.86
C THR A 509 8.04 -30.80 23.83
N LEU A 510 7.81 -29.49 23.70
CA LEU A 510 6.84 -28.96 22.75
C LEU A 510 7.34 -29.09 21.31
N THR A 511 6.46 -29.57 20.45
CA THR A 511 6.65 -29.65 18.99
C THR A 511 5.73 -28.68 18.22
N SER A 512 5.01 -27.81 18.96
CA SER A 512 4.25 -26.72 18.36
C SER A 512 4.17 -25.50 19.27
N LEU A 513 4.15 -24.31 18.67
CA LEU A 513 3.88 -23.03 19.34
C LEU A 513 2.66 -22.37 18.70
N GLN A 514 1.73 -21.90 19.54
CA GLN A 514 0.47 -21.34 19.09
C GLN A 514 0.18 -20.03 19.80
N GLY A 515 -0.47 -19.11 19.10
CA GLY A 515 -0.83 -17.83 19.66
C GLY A 515 -1.90 -17.10 18.87
N TRP A 516 -2.42 -16.05 19.47
CA TRP A 516 -3.41 -15.17 18.85
C TRP A 516 -3.11 -13.72 19.19
N GLY A 517 -3.55 -12.83 18.31
CA GLY A 517 -3.35 -11.41 18.46
C GLY A 517 -4.37 -10.63 17.65
N GLY A 518 -4.32 -9.32 17.77
CA GLY A 518 -5.18 -8.46 17.00
C GLY A 518 -5.01 -6.99 17.31
N GLU A 519 -5.85 -6.19 16.67
CA GLU A 519 -5.94 -4.76 16.82
C GLU A 519 -7.42 -4.36 16.78
N LEU A 520 -7.83 -3.51 17.70
CA LEU A 520 -9.10 -2.81 17.65
C LEU A 520 -8.81 -1.31 17.64
N ARG A 521 -9.23 -0.62 16.59
CA ARG A 521 -9.06 0.82 16.43
C ARG A 521 -10.39 1.47 16.11
N GLY A 522 -10.62 2.66 16.62
CA GLY A 522 -11.86 3.37 16.30
C GLY A 522 -11.94 4.75 16.90
N GLY A 523 -12.94 5.50 16.46
CA GLY A 523 -13.23 6.83 16.98
C GLY A 523 -13.67 7.81 15.90
N LYS A 524 -13.40 9.09 16.15
CA LYS A 524 -13.79 10.21 15.29
C LYS A 524 -12.58 10.70 14.50
N ARG A 525 -12.63 10.62 13.17
CA ARG A 525 -11.49 10.93 12.28
C ARG A 525 -11.62 12.25 11.50
N SER A 526 -12.76 12.92 11.58
CA SER A 526 -13.05 14.13 10.79
C SER A 526 -13.55 15.31 11.64
N GLY A 527 -13.38 16.52 11.11
CA GLY A 527 -13.63 17.81 11.76
C GLY A 527 -12.43 18.31 12.58
N LYS A 528 -12.62 19.44 13.28
CA LYS A 528 -11.60 20.10 14.11
C LYS A 528 -11.02 19.19 15.19
N PHE A 529 -11.90 18.57 15.97
CA PHE A 529 -11.52 17.64 17.02
C PHE A 529 -11.65 16.21 16.52
N ARG A 530 -10.56 15.47 16.55
CA ARG A 530 -10.45 14.06 16.17
C ARG A 530 -9.91 13.30 17.37
N ALA A 531 -10.44 12.11 17.61
CA ALA A 531 -10.03 11.26 18.72
C ALA A 531 -10.09 9.81 18.25
N ILE A 532 -8.95 9.12 18.28
CA ILE A 532 -8.82 7.74 17.85
C ILE A 532 -8.18 6.95 18.99
N GLY A 533 -8.86 5.91 19.43
CA GLY A 533 -8.31 4.92 20.34
C GLY A 533 -7.87 3.68 19.57
N SER A 534 -6.80 3.02 20.02
CA SER A 534 -6.45 1.67 19.60
C SER A 534 -6.08 0.78 20.79
N LEU A 535 -6.34 -0.51 20.63
CA LEU A 535 -5.94 -1.60 21.52
C LEU A 535 -5.30 -2.68 20.66
N ASP A 536 -4.03 -2.93 20.86
CA ASP A 536 -3.27 -4.01 20.22
C ASP A 536 -2.96 -5.08 21.26
N TRP A 537 -3.02 -6.36 20.89
CA TRP A 537 -2.65 -7.44 21.80
C TRP A 537 -1.95 -8.58 21.07
N ARG A 538 -0.93 -9.17 21.72
CA ARG A 538 -0.19 -10.34 21.23
C ARG A 538 -0.04 -11.32 22.37
N SER A 539 -0.70 -12.46 22.29
CA SER A 539 -0.48 -13.53 23.27
C SER A 539 0.99 -13.99 23.22
N PRO A 540 1.54 -14.55 24.31
CA PRO A 540 2.95 -14.95 24.35
C PRO A 540 3.42 -15.90 23.24
N GLY A 541 2.55 -16.81 22.78
CA GLY A 541 2.90 -17.79 21.75
C GLY A 541 2.66 -17.35 20.30
N VAL A 542 2.34 -16.07 20.04
CA VAL A 542 2.20 -15.59 18.65
C VAL A 542 3.55 -15.64 17.95
N GLU A 543 3.63 -16.32 16.80
CA GLU A 543 4.82 -16.33 15.93
C GLU A 543 4.38 -16.19 14.46
N LEU A 544 4.92 -15.21 13.75
CA LEU A 544 4.56 -14.87 12.37
C LEU A 544 5.75 -14.97 11.40
N ASN A 545 6.98 -15.09 11.90
CA ASN A 545 8.19 -14.74 11.16
C ASN A 545 8.64 -15.74 10.08
N ASP A 546 7.91 -16.81 9.85
CA ASP A 546 8.18 -17.69 8.71
C ASP A 546 7.89 -17.00 7.36
N VAL A 547 6.80 -16.24 7.28
CA VAL A 547 6.46 -15.45 6.07
C VAL A 547 5.89 -14.06 6.38
N GLY A 548 5.74 -13.73 7.66
CA GLY A 548 5.31 -12.42 8.17
C GLY A 548 6.41 -11.69 8.92
N TYR A 549 5.99 -10.71 9.72
CA TYR A 549 6.84 -9.87 10.55
C TYR A 549 6.18 -9.63 11.90
N LEU A 550 6.86 -10.06 12.96
CA LEU A 550 6.49 -9.92 14.36
C LEU A 550 7.69 -9.38 15.12
N ARG A 551 7.50 -8.21 15.74
CA ARG A 551 8.57 -7.60 16.53
C ARG A 551 8.66 -8.19 17.93
N GLN A 552 7.52 -8.40 18.59
CA GLN A 552 7.48 -8.85 19.99
C GLN A 552 6.15 -9.56 20.28
N ALA A 553 6.17 -10.59 21.10
CA ALA A 553 4.97 -11.18 21.69
C ALA A 553 4.74 -10.68 23.14
N ASP A 554 3.74 -11.23 23.82
CA ASP A 554 3.43 -10.96 25.23
C ASP A 554 3.23 -9.46 25.54
N TYR A 555 2.27 -8.83 24.86
CA TYR A 555 1.89 -7.46 25.21
C TYR A 555 0.43 -7.12 24.93
N ILE A 556 -0.07 -6.16 25.70
CA ILE A 556 -1.28 -5.39 25.47
C ILE A 556 -0.88 -3.92 25.41
N ASN A 557 -1.18 -3.27 24.29
CA ASN A 557 -0.84 -1.87 24.02
C ASN A 557 -2.14 -1.07 23.81
N GLN A 558 -2.31 -0.01 24.58
CA GLN A 558 -3.40 0.93 24.44
C GLN A 558 -2.85 2.26 23.95
N ARG A 559 -3.51 2.86 22.96
CA ARG A 559 -3.14 4.18 22.46
C ARG A 559 -4.38 5.06 22.33
N LEU A 560 -4.23 6.34 22.68
CA LEU A 560 -5.23 7.37 22.42
C LEU A 560 -4.54 8.55 21.75
N THR A 561 -4.98 8.90 20.55
CA THR A 561 -4.53 10.09 19.84
C THR A 561 -5.69 11.07 19.74
N MET A 562 -5.49 12.28 20.26
CA MET A 562 -6.43 13.39 20.16
C MET A 562 -5.79 14.53 19.38
N ILE A 563 -6.52 15.03 18.38
CA ILE A 563 -6.05 16.12 17.52
C ILE A 563 -7.10 17.23 17.54
N TYR A 564 -6.65 18.47 17.73
CA TYR A 564 -7.44 19.68 17.50
C TYR A 564 -6.76 20.53 16.43
N ARG A 565 -7.39 20.64 15.26
CA ARG A 565 -6.87 21.42 14.13
C ARG A 565 -7.87 22.49 13.71
N VAL A 566 -7.38 23.70 13.47
CA VAL A 566 -8.17 24.80 12.88
C VAL A 566 -7.37 25.42 11.74
N ASN A 567 -7.94 25.35 10.55
CA ASN A 567 -7.32 25.81 9.30
C ASN A 567 -7.99 27.10 8.77
N LYS A 568 -8.53 27.91 9.68
CA LYS A 568 -9.17 29.17 9.36
C LYS A 568 -8.34 30.32 9.92
N PRO A 569 -7.93 31.29 9.08
CA PRO A 569 -7.15 32.42 9.55
C PRO A 569 -7.90 33.22 10.62
N LYS A 570 -7.27 33.47 11.77
CA LYS A 570 -7.83 34.28 12.87
C LYS A 570 -6.74 35.13 13.50
N GLY A 571 -6.91 36.45 13.45
CA GLY A 571 -5.89 37.40 13.92
C GLY A 571 -4.58 37.25 13.15
N ILE A 572 -3.47 37.01 13.86
CA ILE A 572 -2.13 36.80 13.30
C ILE A 572 -1.87 35.36 12.82
N LEU A 573 -2.73 34.40 13.20
CA LEU A 573 -2.57 32.99 12.87
C LEU A 573 -3.31 32.66 11.57
N GLN A 574 -2.65 31.94 10.69
CA GLN A 574 -3.21 31.31 9.50
C GLN A 574 -3.88 29.98 9.88
N SER A 575 -3.20 29.15 10.67
CA SER A 575 -3.70 27.87 11.17
C SER A 575 -3.07 27.53 12.51
N TYR A 576 -3.70 26.64 13.27
CA TYR A 576 -3.09 26.06 14.46
C TYR A 576 -3.53 24.62 14.68
N TYR A 577 -2.64 23.85 15.29
CA TYR A 577 -2.76 22.41 15.44
C TYR A 577 -2.22 22.00 16.80
N PHE A 578 -2.99 21.20 17.51
CA PHE A 578 -2.59 20.57 18.75
C PHE A 578 -2.83 19.07 18.63
N ASP A 579 -1.87 18.27 19.08
CA ASP A 579 -2.04 16.84 19.23
C ASP A 579 -1.55 16.35 20.58
N VAL A 580 -2.23 15.34 21.10
CA VAL A 580 -1.85 14.59 22.28
C VAL A 580 -1.91 13.12 21.92
N ASP A 581 -0.80 12.41 22.14
CA ASP A 581 -0.67 10.97 21.99
C ASP A 581 -0.36 10.36 23.36
N GLN A 582 -1.22 9.47 23.82
CA GLN A 582 -1.01 8.68 25.02
C GLN A 582 -0.86 7.22 24.62
N ARG A 583 0.13 6.54 25.21
CA ARG A 583 0.37 5.11 25.04
C ARG A 583 0.62 4.45 26.39
N HIS A 584 0.00 3.30 26.60
CA HIS A 584 0.18 2.46 27.77
C HIS A 584 0.41 1.01 27.31
N ARG A 585 1.52 0.41 27.73
CA ARG A 585 1.90 -0.94 27.31
C ARG A 585 2.20 -1.82 28.52
N ARG A 586 1.58 -3.00 28.55
CA ARG A 586 1.79 -4.03 29.57
C ARG A 586 2.03 -5.40 28.93
N SER A 587 2.62 -6.33 29.66
CA SER A 587 2.62 -7.75 29.30
C SER A 587 1.27 -8.41 29.63
N TYR A 588 1.09 -9.68 29.26
CA TYR A 588 -0.07 -10.46 29.73
C TYR A 588 -0.01 -10.78 31.23
N GLY A 589 1.20 -10.83 31.81
CA GLY A 589 1.40 -10.91 33.27
C GLY A 589 1.03 -9.61 34.01
N GLY A 590 0.81 -8.51 33.28
CA GLY A 590 0.46 -7.20 33.82
C GLY A 590 1.67 -6.31 34.16
N GLU A 591 2.89 -6.80 33.92
CA GLU A 591 4.11 -6.01 34.04
C GLU A 591 4.07 -4.79 33.13
N LYS A 592 4.58 -3.66 33.62
CA LYS A 592 4.61 -2.40 32.88
C LYS A 592 5.77 -2.43 31.87
N LEU A 593 5.44 -2.49 30.58
CA LEU A 593 6.43 -2.46 29.49
C LEU A 593 6.78 -1.03 29.07
N GLY A 594 5.87 -0.06 29.26
CA GLY A 594 6.16 1.35 29.03
C GLY A 594 4.92 2.23 28.96
N ASP A 595 5.08 3.47 29.44
CA ASP A 595 4.09 4.53 29.30
C ASP A 595 4.71 5.71 28.57
N LYS A 596 3.93 6.31 27.67
CA LYS A 596 4.33 7.53 26.98
C LYS A 596 3.16 8.48 26.87
N VAL A 597 3.41 9.75 27.16
CA VAL A 597 2.50 10.84 26.81
C VAL A 597 3.32 11.87 26.05
N GLN A 598 2.84 12.25 24.87
CA GLN A 598 3.47 13.25 24.03
C GLN A 598 2.41 14.28 23.65
N GLY A 599 2.77 15.55 23.71
CA GLY A 599 1.95 16.64 23.22
C GLY A 599 2.76 17.47 22.22
N HIS A 600 2.13 17.90 21.14
CA HIS A 600 2.76 18.78 20.18
C HIS A 600 1.78 19.86 19.73
N ALA A 601 2.32 21.06 19.50
CA ALA A 601 1.56 22.23 19.10
C ALA A 601 2.28 22.92 17.94
N ARG A 602 1.54 23.26 16.90
CA ARG A 602 2.03 24.02 15.74
C ARG A 602 1.15 25.23 15.52
N PHE A 603 1.80 26.37 15.32
CA PHE A 603 1.18 27.64 14.98
C PHE A 603 1.75 28.11 13.65
N GLN A 604 0.88 28.36 12.68
CA GLN A 604 1.27 28.98 11.42
C GLN A 604 0.80 30.43 11.46
N PHE A 605 1.72 31.36 11.29
CA PHE A 605 1.42 32.79 11.19
C PHE A 605 1.16 33.17 9.74
N LYS A 606 0.51 34.31 9.53
CA LYS A 606 0.18 34.81 8.18
C LYS A 606 1.37 35.34 7.37
N ASN A 607 2.49 35.62 8.05
CA ASN A 607 3.67 36.27 7.47
C ASN A 607 4.84 35.32 7.36
#